data_AF-A0A7W7H329-F1
#
_entry.id   AF-A0A7W7H329-F1
#
_cell.length_a   1.000
_cell.length_b   1.000
_cell.length_c   1.000
_cell.angle_alpha   90.00
_cell.angle_beta   90.00
_cell.angle_gamma   90.00
#
_symmetry.space_group_name_H-M   'P 1'
#
loop_
_entity.id
_entity.type
_entity.pdbx_description
1 polymer ?
#
loop_
_entity_poly.entity_id
_entity_poly.type
_entity_poly.pdbx_seq_one_letter_code
_entity_poly.pdbx_strand_id
1 'polypeptide(L)'
;MAKRARCGVRTTVTGMVLLAAGLTLGRRPTRIPEPPRPERTGLTEYEKATLTAARRQAWGTVVGAVAGAAALLVSLGAFLISVQTWQSQTEHEERVYSSQVALWAVIGPDRSSILPPGLDVHVQNLAPVPMHQARLLAPLASGAVAEGSLGDMQPCTVQSFRIAPPPGETFAKAPEQWLGYADLILEFAESDHVWRLSKTGLESLPEQPGPGEHPKLVQANHRQNAAGSCG
;
A
#
# COMPACT_ATOMS: atom_id res chain seq x y z
N MET A 1 -24.24 -12.35 25.71
CA MET A 1 -23.70 -11.39 26.71
C MET A 1 -22.21 -11.16 26.42
N ALA A 2 -21.68 -9.95 26.71
CA ALA A 2 -20.36 -9.39 26.33
C ALA A 2 -20.22 -9.02 24.82
N LYS A 3 -20.34 -7.79 24.31
CA LYS A 3 -19.83 -6.42 24.60
C LYS A 3 -18.32 -6.18 24.33
N ARG A 4 -18.06 -5.73 23.08
CA ARG A 4 -17.09 -4.71 22.56
C ARG A 4 -15.69 -4.59 23.16
N ALA A 5 -14.69 -4.53 22.28
CA ALA A 5 -13.77 -3.37 22.19
C ALA A 5 -13.18 -3.26 20.77
N ARG A 6 -13.55 -2.19 20.03
CA ARG A 6 -12.84 -1.71 18.84
C ARG A 6 -11.90 -0.60 19.30
N CYS A 7 -10.59 -0.78 19.14
CA CYS A 7 -9.64 0.32 19.27
C CYS A 7 -9.59 1.09 17.95
N GLY A 8 -10.36 2.18 17.88
CA GLY A 8 -10.17 3.21 16.87
C GLY A 8 -9.11 4.19 17.34
N VAL A 9 -8.01 4.29 16.61
CA VAL A 9 -7.03 5.37 16.78
C VAL A 9 -7.65 6.63 16.18
N ARG A 10 -8.22 7.48 17.05
CA ARG A 10 -8.61 8.86 16.71
C ARG A 10 -7.36 9.73 16.76
N THR A 11 -6.72 9.95 15.62
CA THR A 11 -5.72 11.01 15.45
C THR A 11 -6.42 12.35 15.55
N THR A 12 -6.21 13.03 16.67
CA THR A 12 -6.73 14.36 16.98
C THR A 12 -5.87 15.37 16.22
N VAL A 13 -6.38 15.86 15.09
CA VAL A 13 -5.79 17.04 14.43
C VAL A 13 -6.20 18.25 15.26
N THR A 14 -5.26 18.73 16.07
CA THR A 14 -5.45 19.94 16.87
C THR A 14 -5.25 21.14 15.93
N GLY A 15 -6.37 21.64 15.38
CA GLY A 15 -6.41 22.89 14.64
C GLY A 15 -6.20 24.06 15.59
N MET A 16 -5.11 24.80 15.40
CA MET A 16 -4.85 26.05 16.12
C MET A 16 -5.48 27.20 15.31
N VAL A 17 -6.71 27.55 15.64
CA VAL A 17 -7.39 28.78 15.21
C VAL A 17 -6.96 29.89 16.18
N LEU A 18 -6.20 30.87 15.72
CA LEU A 18 -5.91 32.08 16.49
C LEU A 18 -6.95 33.15 16.12
N LEU A 19 -7.96 33.25 16.99
CA LEU A 19 -8.99 34.29 17.00
C LEU A 19 -8.43 35.57 17.63
N ALA A 20 -8.52 36.68 16.89
CA ALA A 20 -8.36 38.02 17.43
C ALA A 20 -9.67 38.46 18.11
N ALA A 21 -9.60 39.00 19.34
CA ALA A 21 -10.57 39.99 19.85
C ALA A 21 -10.14 40.56 21.21
N GLY A 22 -9.86 41.87 21.21
CA GLY A 22 -10.38 42.88 22.16
C GLY A 22 -10.34 42.64 23.67
N LEU A 23 -9.56 43.48 24.36
CA LEU A 23 -9.93 44.00 25.66
C LEU A 23 -9.73 45.52 25.70
N THR A 24 -10.86 46.22 25.58
CA THR A 24 -11.07 47.62 25.94
C THR A 24 -11.20 47.72 27.46
N LEU A 25 -10.39 48.56 28.09
CA LEU A 25 -10.62 49.02 29.47
C LEU A 25 -10.25 50.50 29.55
N GLY A 26 -11.28 51.34 29.67
CA GLY A 26 -11.12 52.78 29.83
C GLY A 26 -10.68 53.16 31.24
N ARG A 27 -10.13 54.39 31.39
CA ARG A 27 -10.67 55.47 32.25
C ARG A 27 -9.74 56.70 32.27
N ARG A 28 -10.34 57.86 31.96
CA ARG A 28 -10.00 59.27 32.22
C ARG A 28 -8.82 59.94 31.46
N PRO A 29 -9.07 61.07 30.77
CA PRO A 29 -8.02 61.89 30.19
C PRO A 29 -7.44 62.82 31.26
N THR A 30 -6.24 62.52 31.74
CA THR A 30 -5.39 63.55 32.36
C THR A 30 -4.92 64.48 31.25
N ARG A 31 -5.29 65.77 31.32
CA ARG A 31 -4.73 66.81 30.43
C ARG A 31 -3.23 66.89 30.67
N ILE A 32 -2.46 66.27 29.79
CA ILE A 32 -1.03 66.55 29.62
C ILE A 32 -0.95 67.89 28.86
N PRO A 33 -0.17 68.89 29.33
CA PRO A 33 0.04 70.10 28.54
C PRO A 33 0.60 69.71 27.16
N GLU A 34 -0.09 70.16 26.12
CA GLU A 34 0.23 69.89 24.73
C GLU A 34 1.67 70.35 24.46
N PRO A 35 2.61 69.46 24.06
CA PRO A 35 3.94 69.90 23.67
C PRO A 35 3.80 70.82 22.46
N PRO A 36 4.64 71.87 22.35
CA PRO A 36 4.53 72.87 21.29
C PRO A 36 4.51 72.16 19.94
N ARG A 37 3.41 72.35 19.20
CA ARG A 37 3.18 71.77 17.88
C ARG A 37 4.30 72.27 16.95
N PRO A 38 5.24 71.42 16.49
CA PRO A 38 6.14 71.87 15.43
C PRO A 38 5.29 72.03 14.17
N GLU A 39 5.45 73.20 13.55
CA GLU A 39 4.87 73.53 12.26
C GLU A 39 5.17 72.41 11.26
N ARG A 40 4.13 71.97 10.54
CA ARG A 40 4.27 71.02 9.44
C ARG A 40 5.04 71.69 8.30
N THR A 41 6.31 71.38 8.19
CA THR A 41 7.09 71.56 6.96
C THR A 41 7.79 70.25 6.62
N GLY A 42 7.10 69.44 5.81
CA GLY A 42 7.63 68.23 5.20
C GLY A 42 7.61 66.99 6.09
N LEU A 43 7.41 65.82 5.49
CA LEU A 43 7.73 64.54 6.16
C LEU A 43 9.18 64.62 6.58
N THR A 44 9.42 64.60 7.89
CA THR A 44 10.78 64.57 8.43
C THR A 44 11.50 63.32 7.90
N GLU A 45 12.81 63.41 7.65
CA GLU A 45 13.66 62.26 7.24
C GLU A 45 13.40 61.02 8.13
N TYR A 46 13.09 61.24 9.40
CA TYR A 46 12.73 60.23 10.38
C TYR A 46 11.38 59.52 10.10
N GLU A 47 10.34 60.25 9.71
CA GLU A 47 9.05 59.66 9.28
C GLU A 47 9.20 58.88 7.97
N LYS A 48 10.04 59.32 7.04
CA LYS A 48 10.35 58.56 5.81
C LYS A 48 11.09 57.27 6.13
N ALA A 49 12.04 57.29 7.06
CA ALA A 49 12.81 56.12 7.50
C ALA A 49 11.94 55.08 8.22
N THR A 50 11.04 55.52 9.11
CA THR A 50 10.10 54.63 9.80
C THR A 50 9.07 54.02 8.85
N LEU A 51 8.55 54.79 7.87
CA LEU A 51 7.67 54.27 6.82
C LEU A 51 8.36 53.27 5.89
N THR A 52 9.64 53.46 5.56
CA THR A 52 10.41 52.48 4.75
C THR A 52 10.73 51.23 5.55
N ALA A 53 11.04 51.34 6.84
CA ALA A 53 11.26 50.20 7.72
C ALA A 53 9.98 49.36 7.88
N ALA A 54 8.84 50.01 8.13
CA ALA A 54 7.53 49.34 8.21
C ALA A 54 7.15 48.68 6.88
N ARG A 55 7.45 49.31 5.74
CA ARG A 55 7.21 48.73 4.41
C ARG A 55 8.06 47.49 4.19
N ARG A 56 9.35 47.50 4.57
CA ARG A 56 10.22 46.31 4.48
C ARG A 56 9.76 45.18 5.38
N GLN A 57 9.31 45.49 6.59
CA GLN A 57 8.77 44.49 7.52
C GLN A 57 7.46 43.89 7.00
N ALA A 58 6.56 44.70 6.43
CA ALA A 58 5.35 44.23 5.77
C ALA A 58 5.67 43.33 4.57
N TRP A 59 6.61 43.72 3.71
CA TRP A 59 7.06 42.87 2.60
C TRP A 59 7.68 41.55 3.10
N GLY A 60 8.47 41.57 4.17
CA GLY A 60 9.01 40.37 4.79
C GLY A 60 7.93 39.40 5.26
N THR A 61 6.86 39.91 5.87
CA THR A 61 5.72 39.08 6.30
C THR A 61 4.94 38.49 5.11
N VAL A 62 4.77 39.24 4.03
CA VAL A 62 4.10 38.74 2.81
C VAL A 62 4.93 37.64 2.15
N VAL A 63 6.24 37.84 2.02
CA VAL A 63 7.15 36.82 1.46
C VAL A 63 7.15 35.57 2.32
N GLY A 64 7.19 35.71 3.65
CA GLY A 64 7.10 34.58 4.58
C GLY A 64 5.77 33.82 4.47
N ALA A 65 4.65 34.53 4.33
CA ALA A 65 3.33 33.92 4.15
C ALA A 65 3.22 33.16 2.82
N VAL A 66 3.77 33.72 1.73
CA VAL A 66 3.81 33.05 0.41
C VAL A 66 4.69 31.80 0.46
N ALA A 67 5.87 31.87 1.08
CA ALA A 67 6.74 30.70 1.25
C ALA A 67 6.09 29.61 2.12
N GLY A 68 5.39 29.99 3.19
CA GLY A 68 4.63 29.06 4.03
C GLY A 68 3.48 28.39 3.28
N ALA A 69 2.74 29.15 2.47
CA ALA A 69 1.69 28.61 1.62
C ALA A 69 2.24 27.65 0.56
N ALA A 70 3.39 27.96 -0.04
CA ALA A 70 4.06 27.07 -1.00
C ALA A 70 4.51 25.76 -0.34
N ALA A 71 5.07 25.81 0.88
CA ALA A 71 5.46 24.62 1.63
C ALA A 71 4.26 23.72 1.99
N LEU A 72 3.11 24.33 2.31
CA LEU A 72 1.86 23.59 2.54
C LEU A 72 1.35 22.90 1.27
N LEU A 73 1.44 23.56 0.10
CA LEU A 73 1.06 22.96 -1.18
C LEU A 73 1.98 21.79 -1.56
N VAL A 74 3.29 21.91 -1.36
CA VAL A 74 4.25 20.81 -1.57
C VAL A 74 3.96 19.64 -0.63
N SER A 75 3.67 19.92 0.64
CA SER A 75 3.33 18.90 1.64
C SER A 75 2.01 18.20 1.29
N LEU A 76 1.01 18.94 0.82
CA LEU A 76 -0.25 18.38 0.34
C LEU A 76 -0.04 17.49 -0.89
N GLY A 77 0.78 17.94 -1.84
CA GLY A 77 1.15 17.12 -3.01
C GLY A 77 1.83 15.81 -2.62
N ALA A 78 2.82 15.87 -1.71
CA ALA A 78 3.50 14.69 -1.20
C ALA A 78 2.53 13.74 -0.46
N PHE A 79 1.59 14.29 0.32
CA PHE A 79 0.57 13.50 1.00
C PHE A 79 -0.36 12.80 -0.01
N LEU A 80 -0.84 13.49 -1.04
CA LEU A 80 -1.71 12.91 -2.07
C LEU A 80 -1.00 11.79 -2.85
N ILE A 81 0.27 11.98 -3.22
CA ILE A 81 1.08 10.92 -3.85
C ILE A 81 1.24 9.73 -2.90
N SER A 82 1.48 9.98 -1.60
CA SER A 82 1.61 8.93 -0.59
C SER A 82 0.30 8.17 -0.38
N VAL A 83 -0.85 8.85 -0.43
CA VAL A 83 -2.17 8.23 -0.34
C VAL A 83 -2.48 7.41 -1.58
N GLN A 84 -2.19 7.92 -2.78
CA GLN A 84 -2.38 7.17 -4.04
C GLN A 84 -1.51 5.93 -4.10
N THR A 85 -0.24 6.05 -3.70
CA THR A 85 0.66 4.89 -3.63
C THR A 85 0.19 3.86 -2.60
N TRP A 86 -0.29 4.30 -1.44
CA TRP A 86 -0.90 3.40 -0.46
C TRP A 86 -2.17 2.72 -0.98
N GLN A 87 -3.08 3.47 -1.60
CA GLN A 87 -4.31 2.92 -2.19
C GLN A 87 -4.00 1.89 -3.28
N SER A 88 -2.99 2.18 -4.12
CA SER A 88 -2.52 1.23 -5.15
C SER A 88 -1.84 -0.03 -4.57
N GLN A 89 -1.39 0.02 -3.31
CA GLN A 89 -0.82 -1.14 -2.61
C GLN A 89 -1.87 -1.95 -1.83
N THR A 90 -2.99 -1.33 -1.41
CA THR A 90 -4.00 -1.98 -0.56
C THR A 90 -5.10 -2.74 -1.31
N GLU A 91 -5.20 -2.59 -2.61
CA GLU A 91 -6.12 -3.34 -3.48
C GLU A 91 -5.23 -3.76 -4.65
N HIS A 92 -4.98 -5.01 -5.03
CA HIS A 92 -5.95 -5.99 -5.54
C HIS A 92 -5.31 -7.39 -5.43
N GLU A 93 -5.71 -8.14 -4.42
CA GLU A 93 -5.39 -9.57 -4.28
C GLU A 93 -6.39 -10.35 -5.14
N GLU A 94 -5.99 -10.82 -6.32
CA GLU A 94 -6.84 -11.70 -7.13
C GLU A 94 -6.76 -13.11 -6.54
N ARG A 95 -7.82 -13.49 -5.82
CA ARG A 95 -7.97 -14.82 -5.24
C ARG A 95 -8.80 -15.67 -6.16
N VAL A 96 -8.20 -16.76 -6.64
CA VAL A 96 -8.95 -17.80 -7.33
C VAL A 96 -9.56 -18.70 -6.27
N TYR A 97 -10.89 -18.68 -6.19
CA TYR A 97 -11.65 -19.50 -5.25
C TYR A 97 -12.32 -20.67 -5.97
N SER A 98 -12.06 -21.87 -5.47
CA SER A 98 -13.07 -22.93 -5.42
C SER A 98 -13.62 -22.97 -3.99
N SER A 99 -14.84 -23.49 -3.79
CA SER A 99 -15.55 -23.50 -2.51
C SER A 99 -14.71 -23.97 -1.30
N GLN A 100 -13.68 -24.77 -1.53
CA GLN A 100 -12.79 -25.31 -0.50
C GLN A 100 -11.28 -25.17 -0.79
N VAL A 101 -10.88 -24.64 -1.94
CA VAL A 101 -9.46 -24.48 -2.29
C VAL A 101 -9.25 -23.09 -2.87
N ALA A 102 -8.24 -22.38 -2.37
CA ALA A 102 -7.90 -21.06 -2.85
C ALA A 102 -6.42 -20.94 -3.23
N LEU A 103 -6.17 -20.23 -4.33
CA LEU A 103 -4.84 -19.87 -4.82
C LEU A 103 -4.78 -18.35 -5.00
N TRP A 104 -3.74 -17.73 -4.47
CA TRP A 104 -3.43 -16.34 -4.76
C TRP A 104 -1.93 -16.08 -4.75
N ALA A 105 -1.52 -15.04 -5.46
CA ALA A 105 -0.15 -14.60 -5.53
C ALA A 105 -0.06 -13.09 -5.33
N VAL A 106 1.00 -12.68 -4.67
CA VAL A 106 1.35 -11.27 -4.47
C VAL A 106 2.73 -11.06 -5.07
N ILE A 107 2.92 -9.95 -5.78
CA ILE A 107 4.27 -9.57 -6.23
C ILE A 107 5.11 -9.32 -4.98
N GLY A 108 6.08 -10.18 -4.75
CA GLY A 108 7.02 -9.99 -3.67
C GLY A 108 7.88 -8.77 -3.97
N PRO A 109 8.39 -8.05 -2.96
CA PRO A 109 9.16 -6.83 -3.20
C PRO A 109 10.40 -7.13 -4.08
N ASP A 110 10.49 -6.46 -5.23
CA ASP A 110 11.62 -6.57 -6.17
C ASP A 110 12.99 -6.18 -5.55
N ARG A 111 12.96 -5.48 -4.41
CA ARG A 111 14.14 -4.95 -3.72
C ARG A 111 14.44 -5.66 -2.39
N SER A 112 14.11 -6.95 -2.27
CA SER A 112 14.56 -7.73 -1.12
C SER A 112 16.02 -8.14 -1.29
N SER A 113 16.87 -7.81 -0.32
CA SER A 113 18.26 -8.31 -0.26
C SER A 113 18.34 -9.76 0.24
N ILE A 114 17.22 -10.32 0.70
CA ILE A 114 17.15 -11.62 1.38
C ILE A 114 16.41 -12.65 0.51
N LEU A 115 15.53 -12.19 -0.39
CA LEU A 115 14.69 -13.08 -1.21
C LEU A 115 14.79 -12.72 -2.69
N PRO A 116 14.87 -13.72 -3.59
CA PRO A 116 14.91 -13.46 -5.02
C PRO A 116 13.64 -12.72 -5.45
N PRO A 117 13.73 -11.84 -6.48
CA PRO A 117 12.53 -11.27 -7.09
C PRO A 117 11.63 -12.41 -7.57
N GLY A 118 10.33 -12.28 -7.33
CA GLY A 118 9.40 -13.39 -7.52
C GLY A 118 8.01 -13.11 -6.96
N LEU A 119 7.18 -14.16 -6.94
CA LEU A 119 5.81 -14.11 -6.45
C LEU A 119 5.74 -14.79 -5.08
N ASP A 120 5.15 -14.11 -4.11
CA ASP A 120 4.74 -14.74 -2.85
C ASP A 120 3.39 -15.42 -3.10
N VAL A 121 3.41 -16.75 -3.16
CA VAL A 121 2.25 -17.58 -3.49
C VAL A 121 1.71 -18.20 -2.23
N HIS A 122 0.38 -18.25 -2.17
CA HIS A 122 -0.35 -18.85 -1.09
C HIS A 122 -1.37 -19.84 -1.66
N VAL A 123 -1.34 -21.05 -1.13
CA VAL A 123 -2.29 -22.10 -1.45
C VAL A 123 -3.00 -22.50 -0.17
N GLN A 124 -4.32 -22.49 -0.20
CA GLN A 124 -5.14 -22.82 0.95
C GLN A 124 -6.04 -24.01 0.61
N ASN A 125 -5.95 -25.05 1.43
CA ASN A 125 -6.89 -26.16 1.46
C ASN A 125 -7.83 -25.99 2.65
N LEU A 126 -9.09 -25.64 2.41
CA LEU A 126 -10.17 -25.61 3.41
C LEU A 126 -11.01 -26.90 3.37
N ALA A 127 -10.71 -27.83 2.47
CA ALA A 127 -11.41 -29.10 2.38
C ALA A 127 -11.10 -29.98 3.60
N PRO A 128 -12.05 -30.81 4.06
CA PRO A 128 -11.81 -31.80 5.11
C PRO A 128 -10.94 -32.98 4.61
N VAL A 129 -10.53 -32.97 3.34
CA VAL A 129 -9.73 -34.01 2.70
C VAL A 129 -8.35 -33.47 2.26
N PRO A 130 -7.31 -34.31 2.26
CA PRO A 130 -6.00 -33.92 1.79
C PRO A 130 -6.01 -33.71 0.26
N MET A 131 -5.20 -32.75 -0.19
CA MET A 131 -4.82 -32.64 -1.61
C MET A 131 -3.50 -33.37 -1.78
N HIS A 132 -3.47 -34.35 -2.68
CA HIS A 132 -2.27 -35.13 -2.99
C HIS A 132 -1.58 -34.58 -4.23
N GLN A 133 -0.25 -34.72 -4.27
CA GLN A 133 0.56 -34.38 -5.44
C GLN A 133 0.28 -32.97 -5.97
N ALA A 134 0.05 -32.01 -5.07
CA ALA A 134 -0.22 -30.64 -5.46
C ALA A 134 1.02 -30.07 -6.17
N ARG A 135 0.79 -29.39 -7.28
CA ARG A 135 1.81 -28.70 -8.06
C ARG A 135 1.27 -27.40 -8.63
N LEU A 136 2.18 -26.46 -8.77
CA LEU A 136 1.94 -25.14 -9.32
C LEU A 136 2.57 -25.06 -10.70
N LEU A 137 1.78 -24.62 -11.68
CA LEU A 137 2.22 -24.36 -13.03
C LEU A 137 2.18 -22.85 -13.26
N ALA A 138 3.27 -22.31 -13.81
CA ALA A 138 3.41 -20.89 -14.11
C ALA A 138 3.83 -20.71 -15.58
N PRO A 139 3.00 -20.03 -16.39
CA PRO A 139 3.37 -19.66 -17.75
C PRO A 139 4.57 -18.70 -17.76
N LEU A 140 5.52 -18.95 -18.67
CA LEU A 140 6.71 -18.14 -18.87
C LEU A 140 6.58 -17.27 -20.13
N ALA A 141 7.36 -16.19 -20.19
CA ALA A 141 7.38 -15.28 -21.33
C ALA A 141 7.83 -15.96 -22.63
N SER A 142 8.59 -17.05 -22.56
CA SER A 142 8.95 -17.89 -23.71
C SER A 142 7.80 -18.72 -24.28
N GLY A 143 6.64 -18.75 -23.60
CA GLY A 143 5.51 -19.62 -23.92
C GLY A 143 5.61 -21.02 -23.30
N ALA A 144 6.71 -21.35 -22.65
CA ALA A 144 6.82 -22.58 -21.85
C ALA A 144 6.02 -22.46 -20.54
N VAL A 145 5.78 -23.60 -19.88
CA VAL A 145 5.16 -23.68 -18.55
C VAL A 145 6.18 -24.24 -17.58
N ALA A 146 6.49 -23.47 -16.54
CA ALA A 146 7.34 -23.91 -15.45
C ALA A 146 6.51 -24.58 -14.33
N GLU A 147 7.09 -25.58 -13.67
CA GLU A 147 6.43 -26.36 -12.63
C GLU A 147 7.15 -26.22 -11.28
N GLY A 148 6.36 -26.10 -10.21
CA GLY A 148 6.82 -26.22 -8.83
C GLY A 148 5.99 -27.25 -8.09
N SER A 149 6.62 -28.25 -7.47
CA SER A 149 5.92 -29.23 -6.65
C SER A 149 5.62 -28.66 -5.26
N LEU A 150 4.40 -28.84 -4.77
CA LEU A 150 4.00 -28.55 -3.39
C LEU A 150 3.92 -29.83 -2.54
N GLY A 151 3.77 -30.99 -3.20
CA GLY A 151 3.56 -32.27 -2.54
C GLY A 151 2.16 -32.38 -1.95
N ASP A 152 2.04 -33.11 -0.85
CA ASP A 152 0.74 -33.34 -0.23
C ASP A 152 0.39 -32.21 0.75
N MET A 153 -0.83 -31.68 0.61
CA MET A 153 -1.37 -30.64 1.49
C MET A 153 -2.46 -31.22 2.37
N GLN A 154 -2.23 -31.15 3.68
CA GLN A 154 -3.18 -31.63 4.68
C GLN A 154 -4.47 -30.79 4.66
N PRO A 155 -5.60 -31.36 5.13
CA PRO A 155 -6.84 -30.63 5.33
C PRO A 155 -6.62 -29.35 6.14
N CYS A 156 -7.30 -28.28 5.77
CA CYS A 156 -7.42 -27.08 6.61
C CYS A 156 -6.06 -26.42 6.89
N THR A 157 -5.23 -26.36 5.85
CA THR A 157 -3.90 -25.74 5.89
C THR A 157 -3.73 -24.66 4.83
N VAL A 158 -2.88 -23.70 5.14
CA VAL A 158 -2.36 -22.72 4.18
C VAL A 158 -0.87 -22.98 4.04
N GLN A 159 -0.43 -23.24 2.82
CA GLN A 159 0.98 -23.19 2.46
C GLN A 159 1.30 -21.86 1.81
N SER A 160 2.45 -21.30 2.15
CA SER A 160 2.94 -20.03 1.63
C SER A 160 4.41 -20.18 1.29
N PHE A 161 4.80 -19.76 0.10
CA PHE A 161 6.16 -19.88 -0.39
C PHE A 161 6.40 -18.83 -1.47
N ARG A 162 7.67 -18.53 -1.70
CA ARG A 162 8.08 -17.63 -2.78
C ARG A 162 8.51 -18.44 -3.99
N ILE A 163 8.01 -18.10 -5.16
CA ILE A 163 8.44 -18.67 -6.43
C ILE A 163 9.18 -17.64 -7.27
N ALA A 164 10.19 -18.10 -8.00
CA ALA A 164 10.85 -17.33 -9.03
C ALA A 164 10.92 -18.16 -10.32
N PRO A 165 10.94 -17.51 -11.51
CA PRO A 165 11.10 -18.21 -12.76
C PRO A 165 12.50 -18.87 -12.82
N PRO A 166 12.69 -19.88 -13.68
CA PRO A 166 14.01 -20.44 -13.96
C PRO A 166 15.02 -19.35 -14.37
N PRO A 167 16.33 -19.55 -14.14
CA PRO A 167 17.35 -18.59 -14.56
C PRO A 167 17.27 -18.28 -16.06
N GLY A 168 17.22 -16.98 -16.40
CA GLY A 168 17.12 -16.52 -17.80
C GLY A 168 15.69 -16.43 -18.33
N GLU A 169 14.69 -16.79 -17.54
CA GLU A 169 13.27 -16.69 -17.88
C GLU A 169 12.56 -15.62 -17.05
N THR A 170 11.37 -15.22 -17.51
CA THR A 170 10.45 -14.36 -16.76
C THR A 170 9.05 -14.94 -16.81
N PHE A 171 8.21 -14.64 -15.82
CA PHE A 171 6.80 -15.01 -15.90
C PHE A 171 6.14 -14.34 -17.11
N ALA A 172 5.19 -15.04 -17.74
CA ALA A 172 4.41 -14.48 -18.85
C ALA A 172 3.69 -13.21 -18.34
N LYS A 173 3.99 -12.06 -18.95
CA LYS A 173 3.28 -10.82 -18.65
C LYS A 173 1.94 -10.85 -19.37
N ALA A 174 0.83 -10.93 -18.64
CA ALA A 174 -0.46 -10.63 -19.24
C ALA A 174 -0.51 -9.11 -19.53
N PRO A 175 -0.88 -8.68 -20.74
CA PRO A 175 -0.76 -7.29 -21.20
C PRO A 175 -1.62 -6.26 -20.42
N GLU A 176 -2.42 -6.68 -19.44
CA GLU A 176 -3.33 -5.79 -18.67
C GLU A 176 -2.89 -5.54 -17.21
N GLN A 177 -1.76 -6.06 -16.75
CA GLN A 177 -1.52 -6.14 -15.31
C GLN A 177 -0.74 -4.96 -14.73
N TRP A 178 -1.49 -4.05 -14.12
CA TRP A 178 -0.95 -3.11 -13.13
C TRP A 178 -0.76 -3.78 -11.75
N LEU A 179 -1.28 -4.99 -11.53
CA LEU A 179 -1.15 -5.74 -10.27
C LEU A 179 -1.19 -7.26 -10.54
N GLY A 180 -0.17 -7.99 -10.09
CA GLY A 180 -0.41 -9.16 -9.24
C GLY A 180 -0.65 -10.57 -9.80
N TYR A 181 -0.69 -10.86 -11.11
CA TYR A 181 -1.12 -12.21 -11.53
C TYR A 181 -0.31 -12.82 -12.69
N ALA A 182 0.78 -13.54 -12.41
CA ALA A 182 1.12 -14.62 -13.35
C ALA A 182 -0.09 -15.57 -13.38
N ASP A 183 -0.49 -16.08 -14.56
CA ASP A 183 -1.60 -17.04 -14.72
C ASP A 183 -1.25 -18.39 -14.06
N LEU A 184 -1.13 -18.39 -12.73
CA LEU A 184 -0.76 -19.54 -11.94
C LEU A 184 -1.92 -20.54 -11.98
N ILE A 185 -1.56 -21.79 -12.13
CA ILE A 185 -2.48 -22.91 -12.17
C ILE A 185 -2.05 -23.87 -11.08
N LEU A 186 -2.98 -24.26 -10.22
CA LEU A 186 -2.76 -25.30 -9.22
C LEU A 186 -3.39 -26.59 -9.73
N GLU A 187 -2.60 -27.66 -9.81
CA GLU A 187 -3.12 -29.00 -10.07
C GLU A 187 -2.90 -29.87 -8.84
N PHE A 188 -3.90 -30.66 -8.50
CA PHE A 188 -3.84 -31.57 -7.36
C PHE A 188 -4.77 -32.76 -7.56
N ALA A 189 -4.47 -33.85 -6.87
CA ALA A 189 -5.34 -35.00 -6.78
C ALA A 189 -6.15 -34.97 -5.46
N GLU A 190 -7.42 -35.31 -5.53
CA GLU A 190 -8.31 -35.49 -4.40
C GLU A 190 -9.02 -36.83 -4.54
N SER A 191 -8.72 -37.78 -3.66
CA SER A 191 -9.19 -39.17 -3.77
C SER A 191 -8.85 -39.76 -5.15
N ASP A 192 -9.84 -39.96 -6.02
CA ASP A 192 -9.68 -40.52 -7.37
C ASP A 192 -9.81 -39.47 -8.50
N HIS A 193 -9.93 -38.19 -8.14
CA HIS A 193 -10.10 -37.10 -9.10
C HIS A 193 -8.88 -36.21 -9.15
N VAL A 194 -8.60 -35.71 -10.34
CA VAL A 194 -7.57 -34.69 -10.53
C VAL A 194 -8.26 -33.39 -10.86
N TRP A 195 -7.83 -32.35 -10.18
CA TRP A 195 -8.40 -31.02 -10.27
C TRP A 195 -7.35 -30.04 -10.77
N ARG A 196 -7.81 -29.11 -11.59
CA ARG A 196 -7.06 -27.94 -12.03
C ARG A 196 -7.80 -26.69 -11.58
N LEU A 197 -7.17 -25.91 -10.72
CA LEU A 197 -7.64 -24.59 -10.32
C LEU A 197 -6.85 -23.53 -11.10
N SER A 198 -7.54 -22.76 -11.92
CA SER A 198 -6.98 -21.63 -12.65
C SER A 198 -7.90 -20.41 -12.54
N LYS A 199 -7.53 -19.29 -13.17
CA LYS A 199 -8.38 -18.11 -13.24
C LYS A 199 -9.78 -18.38 -13.81
N THR A 200 -9.96 -19.40 -14.64
CA THR A 200 -11.26 -19.80 -15.18
C THR A 200 -12.15 -20.55 -14.17
N GLY A 201 -11.58 -21.01 -13.06
CA GLY A 201 -12.26 -21.78 -12.03
C GLY A 201 -11.61 -23.15 -11.79
N LEU A 202 -12.37 -24.04 -11.15
CA LEU A 202 -11.98 -25.42 -10.88
C LEU A 202 -12.50 -26.33 -12.00
N GLU A 203 -11.59 -27.06 -12.63
CA GLU A 203 -11.87 -28.00 -13.72
C GLU A 203 -11.39 -29.41 -13.34
N SER A 204 -12.19 -30.43 -13.66
CA SER A 204 -11.78 -31.82 -13.49
C SER A 204 -10.94 -32.28 -14.68
N LEU A 205 -9.83 -32.94 -14.42
CA LEU A 205 -8.95 -33.54 -15.41
C LEU A 205 -9.12 -35.08 -15.38
N PRO A 206 -9.02 -35.74 -16.55
CA PRO A 206 -9.15 -37.20 -16.65
C PRO A 206 -7.98 -37.95 -15.99
N GLU A 207 -6.79 -37.35 -15.96
CA GLU A 207 -5.58 -37.88 -15.33
C GLU A 207 -4.64 -36.72 -15.01
N GLN A 208 -3.81 -36.86 -13.97
CA GLN A 208 -2.79 -35.87 -13.67
C GLN A 208 -1.65 -36.07 -14.68
N PRO A 209 -1.31 -35.06 -15.51
CA PRO A 209 -0.15 -35.18 -16.38
C PRO A 209 1.05 -35.65 -15.55
N GLY A 210 1.83 -36.64 -16.00
CA GLY A 210 3.03 -37.06 -15.29
C GLY A 210 3.98 -35.88 -15.03
N PRO A 211 5.02 -36.03 -14.19
CA PRO A 211 6.06 -35.01 -14.07
C PRO A 211 6.68 -34.79 -15.46
N GLY A 212 6.24 -33.74 -16.15
CA GLY A 212 6.72 -33.42 -17.49
C GLY A 212 8.15 -32.91 -17.42
N GLU A 213 8.81 -32.79 -18.57
CA GLU A 213 10.06 -32.03 -18.69
C GLU A 213 9.77 -30.51 -18.62
N HIS A 214 9.01 -30.09 -17.60
CA HIS A 214 8.75 -28.69 -17.34
C HIS A 214 9.98 -28.06 -16.67
N PRO A 215 10.41 -26.86 -17.10
CA PRO A 215 11.37 -26.06 -16.35
C PRO A 215 10.93 -25.92 -14.90
N LYS A 216 11.84 -26.10 -13.94
CA LYS A 216 11.47 -26.06 -12.52
C LYS A 216 11.43 -24.62 -12.00
N LEU A 217 10.35 -24.27 -11.30
CA LEU A 217 10.26 -23.06 -10.51
C LEU A 217 11.26 -23.11 -9.35
N VAL A 218 11.93 -22.00 -9.10
CA VAL A 218 12.76 -21.83 -7.92
C VAL A 218 11.85 -21.52 -6.75
N GLN A 219 11.80 -22.39 -5.75
CA GLN A 219 10.98 -22.21 -4.56
C GLN A 219 11.85 -21.84 -3.35
N ALA A 220 11.38 -20.89 -2.54
CA ALA A 220 12.01 -20.48 -1.30
C ALA A 220 10.97 -20.23 -0.20
N ASN A 221 11.42 -20.25 1.06
CA ASN A 221 10.61 -19.90 2.23
C ASN A 221 9.27 -20.66 2.34
N HIS A 222 9.29 -21.98 2.17
CA HIS A 222 8.10 -22.78 2.41
C HIS A 222 7.67 -22.68 3.88
N ARG A 223 6.42 -22.28 4.09
CA ARG A 223 5.75 -22.18 5.38
C ARG A 223 4.39 -22.82 5.28
N GLN A 224 4.03 -23.60 6.28
CA GLN A 224 2.71 -24.20 6.40
C GLN A 224 2.09 -23.78 7.73
N ASN A 225 0.86 -23.28 7.67
CA ASN A 225 0.08 -22.86 8.83
C ASN A 225 -1.29 -23.53 8.79
N ALA A 226 -1.95 -23.62 9.94
CA ALA A 226 -3.36 -23.99 9.98
C ALA A 226 -4.20 -22.87 9.32
N ALA A 227 -5.15 -23.26 8.48
CA ALA A 227 -6.11 -22.34 7.87
C ALA A 227 -7.21 -21.88 8.84
N GLY A 228 -7.31 -22.52 10.01
CA GLY A 228 -8.38 -22.33 10.98
C GLY A 228 -9.35 -23.50 10.95
N SER A 229 -10.66 -23.23 10.87
CA SER A 229 -11.69 -24.27 10.76
C SER A 229 -11.80 -24.79 9.33
N CYS A 230 -11.85 -26.11 9.20
CA CYS A 230 -12.51 -26.77 8.08
C CYS A 230 -13.98 -26.35 8.09
N GLY A 231 -14.55 -25.98 6.94
CA GLY A 231 -15.92 -25.45 6.83
C GLY A 231 -16.98 -26.25 7.59
#